data_AF-A0A9D4MG21-F1
#
_entry.id   AF-A0A9D4MG21-F1
#
_cell.length_a   1.000
_cell.length_b   1.000
_cell.length_c   1.000
_cell.angle_alpha   90.00
_cell.angle_beta   90.00
_cell.angle_gamma   90.00
#
_symmetry.space_group_name_H-M   'P 1'
#
loop_
_entity.id
_entity.type
_entity.pdbx_description
1 polymer ?
#
loop_
_entity_poly.entity_id
_entity_poly.type
_entity_poly.pdbx_seq_one_letter_code
_entity_poly.pdbx_strand_id
1 'polypeptide(L)'
;MSLTYDERRNYCTLTTRLSERFGNDSKHKWLCRNKLENRLRAKGESIASLADDLRQLCQEAYSHLDHRSQEKLALKQLYKLVSTEMKCRCMDHKCLTVNEAVSVIERYESILGTP
;
A
#
# COMPACT_ATOMS: atom_id res chain seq x y z
N MET A 1 -22.90 24.25 -1.04
CA MET A 1 -24.21 23.87 -1.61
C MET A 1 -25.11 23.41 -0.48
N SER A 2 -26.16 24.17 -0.20
CA SER A 2 -27.14 23.92 0.87
C SER A 2 -28.16 22.89 0.37
N LEU A 3 -28.38 21.80 1.11
CA LEU A 3 -29.38 20.78 0.77
C LEU A 3 -30.79 21.37 0.78
N THR A 4 -31.58 21.08 -0.26
CA THR A 4 -33.01 21.39 -0.37
C THR A 4 -33.84 20.55 0.60
N TYR A 5 -35.09 20.96 0.88
CA TYR A 5 -35.92 20.34 1.93
C TYR A 5 -36.26 18.87 1.64
N ASP A 6 -36.50 18.50 0.38
CA ASP A 6 -36.78 17.13 -0.04
C ASP A 6 -35.58 16.19 0.08
N GLU A 7 -34.38 16.70 -0.23
CA GLU A 7 -33.14 15.92 -0.09
C GLU A 7 -32.79 15.64 1.38
N ARG A 8 -33.34 16.41 2.33
CA ARG A 8 -33.17 16.16 3.78
C ARG A 8 -34.08 15.09 4.34
N ARG A 9 -35.23 14.84 3.72
CA ARG A 9 -36.15 13.76 4.13
C ARG A 9 -35.63 12.38 3.74
N ASN A 10 -34.81 12.32 2.70
CA ASN A 10 -34.29 11.06 2.20
C ASN A 10 -33.00 10.69 2.95
N TYR A 11 -33.13 9.82 3.95
CA TYR A 11 -32.05 9.43 4.86
C TYR A 11 -30.79 8.92 4.12
N CYS A 12 -30.98 8.16 3.03
CA CYS A 12 -29.89 7.68 2.19
C CYS A 12 -29.12 8.84 1.55
N THR A 13 -29.81 9.82 0.97
CA THR A 13 -29.16 10.97 0.33
C THR A 13 -28.41 11.84 1.34
N LEU A 14 -28.97 12.02 2.54
CA LEU A 14 -28.34 12.80 3.60
C LEU A 14 -27.08 12.13 4.16
N THR A 15 -27.14 10.81 4.39
CA THR A 15 -25.99 10.02 4.85
C THR A 15 -24.92 9.92 3.76
N THR A 16 -25.27 9.71 2.49
CA THR A 16 -24.29 9.73 1.38
C THR A 16 -23.61 11.09 1.28
N ARG A 17 -24.34 12.21 1.35
CA ARG A 17 -23.75 13.55 1.26
C ARG A 17 -22.91 13.91 2.48
N LEU A 18 -23.30 13.47 3.67
CA LEU A 18 -22.49 13.61 4.88
C LEU A 18 -21.23 12.75 4.80
N SER A 19 -21.32 11.52 4.30
CA SER A 19 -20.16 10.65 4.05
C SER A 19 -19.30 11.14 2.88
N GLU A 20 -19.84 11.83 1.88
CA GLU A 20 -19.01 12.45 0.84
C GLU A 20 -18.27 13.68 1.37
N ARG A 21 -18.92 14.44 2.26
CA ARG A 21 -18.40 15.72 2.78
C ARG A 21 -17.46 15.54 3.97
N PHE A 22 -17.74 14.56 4.82
CA PHE A 22 -17.01 14.24 6.05
C PHE A 22 -16.42 12.84 6.06
N GLY A 23 -16.79 11.96 5.11
CA GLY A 23 -16.18 10.65 5.01
C GLY A 23 -14.72 10.83 4.62
N ASN A 24 -13.90 10.57 5.62
CA ASN A 24 -12.46 10.60 5.52
C ASN A 24 -11.94 9.61 4.47
N ASP A 25 -12.75 8.70 3.94
CA ASP A 25 -12.33 7.65 3.01
C ASP A 25 -11.55 8.16 1.79
N SER A 26 -12.02 9.23 1.13
CA SER A 26 -11.34 9.75 -0.06
C SER A 26 -10.01 10.43 0.29
N LYS A 27 -9.98 11.17 1.41
CA LYS A 27 -8.76 11.82 1.91
C LYS A 27 -7.77 10.80 2.47
N HIS A 28 -8.25 9.78 3.17
CA HIS A 28 -7.48 8.69 3.73
C HIS A 28 -6.86 7.84 2.63
N LYS A 29 -7.63 7.45 1.61
CA LYS A 29 -7.11 6.77 0.41
C LYS A 29 -6.04 7.61 -0.29
N TRP A 30 -6.26 8.92 -0.45
CA TRP A 30 -5.26 9.81 -1.04
C TRP A 30 -4.00 9.92 -0.17
N LEU A 31 -4.16 10.09 1.14
CA LEU A 31 -3.05 10.12 2.10
C LEU A 31 -2.24 8.82 2.07
N CYS A 32 -2.90 7.66 2.05
CA CYS A 32 -2.22 6.37 1.98
C CYS A 32 -1.50 6.18 0.64
N ARG A 33 -2.07 6.62 -0.49
CA ARG A 33 -1.37 6.65 -1.79
C ARG A 33 -0.14 7.55 -1.74
N ASN A 34 -0.27 8.76 -1.19
CA ASN A 34 0.81 9.72 -1.10
C ASN A 34 1.93 9.23 -0.16
N LYS A 35 1.57 8.58 0.96
CA LYS A 35 2.52 7.88 1.84
C LYS A 35 3.23 6.72 1.14
N LEU A 36 2.50 5.96 0.32
CA LEU A 36 3.06 4.83 -0.42
C LEU A 36 4.06 5.30 -1.49
N GLU A 37 3.76 6.40 -2.20
CA GLU A 37 4.65 6.98 -3.21
C GLU A 37 5.89 7.65 -2.61
N ASN A 38 5.75 8.35 -1.48
CA ASN A 38 6.86 9.01 -0.80
C ASN A 38 7.62 8.13 0.20
N ARG A 39 7.19 6.87 0.38
CA ARG A 39 7.86 5.93 1.27
C ARG A 39 9.28 5.71 0.74
N LEU A 40 10.27 5.97 1.57
CA LEU A 40 11.65 5.59 1.35
C LEU A 40 12.03 4.53 2.38
N ARG A 41 12.93 3.60 2.02
CA ARG A 41 13.50 2.67 2.99
C ARG A 41 14.40 3.47 3.94
N ALA A 42 14.10 3.45 5.24
CA ALA A 42 14.96 4.08 6.23
C ALA A 42 16.22 3.22 6.44
N LYS A 43 17.36 3.86 6.72
CA LYS A 43 18.63 3.13 6.98
C LYS A 43 18.48 2.29 8.26
N GLY A 44 18.58 0.97 8.13
CA GLY A 44 18.47 0.03 9.24
C GLY A 44 17.06 -0.50 9.54
N GLU A 45 16.07 -0.19 8.72
CA GLU A 45 14.74 -0.78 8.84
C GLU A 45 14.71 -2.20 8.23
N SER A 46 14.09 -3.15 8.94
CA SER A 46 13.89 -4.50 8.41
C SER A 46 12.95 -4.48 7.21
N ILE A 47 13.29 -5.26 6.19
CA ILE A 47 12.48 -5.40 4.99
C ILE A 47 11.12 -6.00 5.31
N ALA A 48 11.02 -6.88 6.31
CA ALA A 48 9.75 -7.45 6.74
C ALA A 48 8.79 -6.36 7.24
N SER A 49 9.28 -5.46 8.11
CA SER A 49 8.48 -4.31 8.58
C SER A 49 8.08 -3.37 7.42
N LEU A 50 9.01 -3.06 6.51
CA LEU A 50 8.71 -2.25 5.32
C LEU A 50 7.64 -2.91 4.44
N ALA A 51 7.73 -4.22 4.25
CA ALA A 51 6.82 -4.99 3.42
C ALA A 51 5.42 -5.10 4.01
N ASP A 52 5.32 -5.27 5.33
CA ASP A 52 4.05 -5.29 6.05
C ASP A 52 3.35 -3.92 5.97
N ASP A 53 4.11 -2.83 6.18
CA ASP A 53 3.61 -1.46 6.02
C ASP A 53 3.10 -1.20 4.59
N LEU A 54 3.85 -1.65 3.57
CA LEU A 54 3.42 -1.53 2.18
C LEU A 54 2.14 -2.32 1.89
N ARG A 55 1.99 -3.53 2.46
CA ARG A 55 0.77 -4.32 2.33
C ARG A 55 -0.42 -3.61 2.97
N GLN A 56 -0.26 -3.08 4.18
CA GLN A 56 -1.32 -2.33 4.87
C GLN A 56 -1.71 -1.07 4.08
N LEU A 57 -0.73 -0.27 3.63
CA LEU A 57 -0.98 0.92 2.81
C LEU A 57 -1.67 0.58 1.48
N CYS A 58 -1.29 -0.53 0.83
CA CYS A 58 -1.97 -1.01 -0.38
C CYS A 58 -3.41 -1.41 -0.11
N GLN A 59 -3.68 -2.12 0.99
CA GLN A 59 -5.02 -2.57 1.35
C GLN A 59 -5.93 -1.38 1.67
N GLU A 60 -5.43 -0.37 2.38
CA GLU A 60 -6.18 0.83 2.70
C GLU A 60 -6.40 1.75 1.48
N ALA A 61 -5.36 1.94 0.66
CA ALA A 61 -5.42 2.79 -0.53
C ALA A 61 -6.26 2.18 -1.66
N TYR A 62 -6.31 0.84 -1.74
CA TYR A 62 -6.93 0.09 -2.81
C TYR A 62 -7.89 -1.00 -2.32
N SER A 63 -8.72 -0.67 -1.33
CA SER A 63 -9.73 -1.59 -0.77
C SER A 63 -10.76 -2.15 -1.78
N HIS A 64 -10.83 -1.57 -2.97
CA HIS A 64 -11.70 -1.99 -4.07
C HIS A 64 -11.04 -2.99 -5.03
N LEU A 65 -9.73 -3.20 -4.93
CA LEU A 65 -9.00 -4.16 -5.77
C LEU A 65 -8.97 -5.55 -5.12
N ASP A 66 -8.92 -6.57 -5.96
CA ASP A 66 -8.71 -7.95 -5.51
C ASP A 66 -7.35 -8.11 -4.79
N HIS A 67 -7.29 -9.03 -3.84
CA HIS A 67 -6.12 -9.27 -2.98
C HIS A 67 -4.85 -9.54 -3.81
N ARG A 68 -4.99 -10.32 -4.88
CA ARG A 68 -3.88 -10.62 -5.81
C ARG A 68 -3.34 -9.37 -6.52
N SER A 69 -4.20 -8.40 -6.80
CA SER A 69 -3.81 -7.13 -7.43
C SER A 69 -3.15 -6.20 -6.41
N GLN A 70 -3.62 -6.20 -5.17
CA GLN A 70 -3.00 -5.47 -4.05
C GLN A 70 -1.59 -6.01 -3.75
N GLU A 71 -1.40 -7.32 -3.73
CA GLU A 71 -0.08 -7.93 -3.56
C GLU A 71 0.90 -7.54 -4.67
N LYS A 72 0.45 -7.57 -5.93
CA LYS A 72 1.28 -7.13 -7.06
C LYS A 72 1.68 -5.66 -6.97
N LEU A 73 0.77 -4.80 -6.50
CA LEU A 73 1.05 -3.38 -6.26
C LEU A 73 2.08 -3.20 -5.15
N ALA A 74 1.91 -3.90 -4.03
CA ALA A 74 2.84 -3.86 -2.91
C ALA A 74 4.23 -4.36 -3.32
N LEU A 75 4.30 -5.46 -4.07
CA LEU A 75 5.54 -6.03 -4.60
C LEU A 75 6.22 -5.09 -5.61
N LYS A 76 5.45 -4.45 -6.50
CA LYS A 76 5.98 -3.43 -7.41
C LYS A 76 6.53 -2.23 -6.65
N GLN A 77 5.87 -1.81 -5.57
CA GLN A 77 6.36 -0.72 -4.75
C GLN A 77 7.63 -1.11 -3.98
N LEU A 78 7.68 -2.32 -3.42
CA LEU A 78 8.86 -2.87 -2.77
C LEU A 78 10.08 -2.87 -3.72
N TYR A 79 9.90 -3.25 -4.98
CA TYR A 79 10.98 -3.19 -6.00
C TYR A 79 11.48 -1.78 -6.34
N LYS A 80 10.73 -0.71 -6.00
CA LYS A 80 11.25 0.66 -6.13
C LYS A 80 12.12 1.07 -4.94
N LEU A 81 11.95 0.41 -3.79
CA LEU A 81 12.61 0.75 -2.53
C LEU A 81 13.83 -0.11 -2.24
N VAL A 82 14.02 -1.18 -3.00
CA VAL A 82 15.12 -2.13 -2.88
C VAL A 82 16.15 -1.89 -4.00
N SER A 83 17.41 -2.25 -3.76
CA SER A 83 18.47 -2.13 -4.76
C SER A 83 18.15 -2.95 -6.02
N THR A 84 18.68 -2.50 -7.16
CA THR A 84 18.50 -3.19 -8.45
C THR A 84 18.99 -4.64 -8.40
N GLU A 85 20.05 -4.92 -7.64
CA GLU A 85 20.60 -6.27 -7.46
C GLU A 85 19.58 -7.19 -6.78
N MET A 86 19.00 -6.77 -5.65
CA MET A 86 17.99 -7.57 -4.96
C MET A 86 16.69 -7.69 -5.75
N LYS A 87 16.31 -6.65 -6.51
CA LYS A 87 15.20 -6.75 -7.46
C LYS A 87 15.44 -7.85 -8.50
N CYS A 88 16.64 -7.91 -9.09
CA CYS A 88 17.00 -8.97 -10.03
C CYS A 88 16.91 -10.36 -9.36
N ARG A 89 17.41 -10.51 -8.13
CA ARG A 89 17.28 -11.78 -7.38
C ARG A 89 15.84 -12.20 -7.16
N CYS A 90 14.96 -11.27 -6.77
CA CYS A 90 13.53 -11.56 -6.61
C CYS A 90 12.87 -11.94 -7.94
N MET A 91 13.30 -11.36 -9.06
CA MET A 91 12.83 -11.73 -10.39
C MET A 91 13.32 -13.12 -10.82
N ASP A 92 14.58 -13.46 -10.55
CA ASP A 92 15.14 -14.79 -10.83
C ASP A 92 14.41 -15.89 -10.06
N HIS A 93 14.04 -15.62 -8.81
CA HIS A 93 13.23 -16.50 -7.97
C HIS A 93 11.73 -16.50 -8.31
N LYS A 94 11.30 -15.66 -9.27
CA LYS A 94 9.90 -15.52 -9.71
C LYS A 94 8.94 -15.23 -8.54
N CYS A 95 9.34 -14.40 -7.58
CA CYS A 95 8.51 -14.07 -6.43
C CYS A 95 7.17 -13.47 -6.89
N LEU A 96 6.07 -14.11 -6.48
CA LEU A 96 4.70 -13.70 -6.80
C LEU A 96 4.07 -12.95 -5.63
N THR A 97 4.51 -13.24 -4.42
CA THR A 97 4.01 -12.62 -3.19
C THR A 97 5.07 -11.72 -2.56
N VAL A 98 4.60 -10.74 -1.79
CA VAL A 98 5.49 -9.84 -1.03
C VAL A 98 6.32 -10.65 -0.03
N ASN A 99 5.75 -11.69 0.59
CA ASN A 99 6.44 -12.53 1.56
C ASN A 99 7.61 -13.30 0.93
N GLU A 100 7.41 -13.87 -0.26
CA GLU A 100 8.50 -14.52 -1.00
C GLU A 100 9.63 -13.54 -1.31
N ALA A 101 9.29 -12.33 -1.74
CA ALA A 101 10.28 -11.29 -2.00
C ALA A 101 11.05 -10.93 -0.71
N VAL A 102 10.37 -10.76 0.42
CA VAL A 102 10.99 -10.48 1.73
C VAL A 102 11.97 -11.59 2.12
N SER A 103 11.54 -12.86 2.08
CA SER A 103 12.38 -13.99 2.47
C SER A 103 13.65 -14.12 1.61
N VAL A 104 13.54 -13.82 0.31
CA VAL A 104 14.70 -13.79 -0.58
C VAL A 104 15.65 -12.66 -0.18
N ILE A 105 15.13 -11.45 0.00
CA ILE A 105 15.95 -10.27 0.30
C ILE A 105 16.62 -10.42 1.68
N GLU A 106 15.91 -10.86 2.71
CA GLU A 106 16.47 -11.11 4.05
C GLU A 106 17.59 -12.15 4.02
N ARG A 107 17.40 -13.23 3.24
CA ARG A 107 18.44 -14.25 3.08
C ARG A 107 19.69 -13.66 2.42
N TYR A 108 19.52 -12.81 1.41
CA TYR A 108 20.66 -12.16 0.74
C TYR A 108 21.34 -11.10 1.60
N GLU A 109 20.58 -10.31 2.36
CA GLU A 109 21.15 -9.34 3.32
C GLU A 109 21.91 -10.03 4.44
N SER A 110 21.43 -11.18 4.93
CA SER A 110 22.16 -12.02 5.89
C SER A 110 23.49 -12.56 5.33
N ILE A 111 23.57 -12.78 4.01
CA ILE A 111 24.80 -13.27 3.35
C ILE A 111 25.77 -12.12 3.07
N LEU A 112 25.27 -10.95 2.68
CA LEU A 112 26.07 -9.78 2.31
C LEU A 112 26.50 -8.94 3.53
N GLY A 113 25.85 -9.12 4.68
CA GLY A 113 26.19 -8.39 5.92
C GLY A 113 25.86 -6.90 5.88
N THR A 114 25.06 -6.46 4.90
CA THR A 114 24.66 -5.05 4.71
C THR A 114 23.17 -4.87 4.97
N PRO A 115 22.77 -4.05 5.96
CA PRO A 115 21.37 -3.67 6.20
C PRO A 115 20.86 -2.55 5.28
#